data_AF-A0A946S0M9-F1
#
_entry.id   AF-A0A946S0M9-F1
#
_cell.length_a   1.000
_cell.length_b   1.000
_cell.length_c   1.000
_cell.angle_alpha   90.00
_cell.angle_beta   90.00
_cell.angle_gamma   90.00
#
_symmetry.space_group_name_H-M   'P 1'
#
loop_
_entity.id
_entity.type
_entity.pdbx_description
1 polymer ?
#
loop_
_entity_poly.entity_id
_entity_poly.type
_entity_poly.pdbx_seq_one_letter_code
_entity_poly.pdbx_strand_id
1 'polypeptide(L)'
;EIGEKFGPFDLTLIKIGSYDKGWPDVHLNPEQAVEANIALKGKVMMPIHHSTFNLAFHDWFEPPEWVLKEAKKKSVRLMMPIAGEMVVPETAPEPTRWWMEVDKN
;
A
#
# COMPACT_ATOMS: atom_id res chain seq x y z
N GLU A 1 -6.76 5.19 18.25
CA GLU A 1 -7.55 4.27 19.09
C GLU A 1 -7.21 2.80 18.82
N ILE A 2 -7.45 2.26 17.61
CA ILE A 2 -7.21 0.84 17.29
C ILE A 2 -5.75 0.43 17.54
N GLY A 3 -4.77 1.19 17.01
CA GLY A 3 -3.34 0.88 17.22
C GLY A 3 -2.90 0.98 18.68
N GLU A 4 -3.55 1.82 19.49
CA GLU A 4 -3.28 1.88 20.93
C GLU A 4 -3.82 0.66 21.67
N LYS A 5 -4.99 0.16 21.25
CA LYS A 5 -5.68 -0.93 21.94
C LYS A 5 -5.17 -2.32 21.55
N PHE A 6 -4.78 -2.50 20.30
CA PHE A 6 -4.49 -3.81 19.73
C PHE A 6 -3.11 -3.91 19.07
N GLY A 7 -2.44 -2.78 18.84
CA GLY A 7 -1.12 -2.75 18.23
C GLY A 7 0.02 -3.08 19.20
N PRO A 8 1.24 -3.29 18.69
CA PRO A 8 1.61 -3.22 17.28
C PRO A 8 1.14 -4.45 16.48
N PHE A 9 0.66 -4.23 15.26
CA PHE A 9 0.32 -5.30 14.33
C PHE A 9 1.55 -5.75 13.54
N ASP A 10 1.72 -7.06 13.35
CA ASP A 10 2.80 -7.58 12.50
C ASP A 10 2.60 -7.23 11.02
N LEU A 11 1.34 -7.22 10.57
CA LEU A 11 0.96 -6.90 9.21
C LEU A 11 -0.33 -6.06 9.17
N THR A 12 -0.33 -5.01 8.36
CA THR A 12 -1.54 -4.27 7.97
C THR A 12 -1.78 -4.40 6.47
N LEU A 13 -3.04 -4.59 6.07
CA LEU A 13 -3.46 -4.55 4.67
C LEU A 13 -4.31 -3.30 4.48
N ILE A 14 -3.83 -2.35 3.67
CA ILE A 14 -4.48 -1.04 3.55
C ILE A 14 -4.62 -0.67 2.08
N LYS A 15 -5.84 -0.27 1.70
CA LYS A 15 -6.16 0.16 0.33
C LYS A 15 -5.44 1.45 -0.03
N ILE A 16 -4.92 1.51 -1.26
CA ILE A 16 -4.19 2.69 -1.76
C ILE A 16 -4.73 3.26 -3.08
N GLY A 17 -5.62 2.56 -3.79
CA GLY A 17 -6.20 3.02 -5.05
C GLY A 17 -7.69 3.34 -4.95
N SER A 18 -8.26 3.78 -6.07
CA SER A 18 -9.66 4.25 -6.19
C SER A 18 -9.97 5.55 -5.42
N TYR A 19 -8.96 6.35 -5.13
CA TYR A 19 -9.14 7.67 -4.52
C TYR A 19 -9.50 8.72 -5.58
N ASP A 20 -10.28 9.72 -5.16
CA ASP A 20 -10.52 10.95 -5.92
C ASP A 20 -10.97 12.07 -4.98
N LYS A 21 -10.81 13.33 -5.42
CA LYS A 21 -11.28 14.50 -4.67
C LYS A 21 -12.81 14.54 -4.52
N GLY A 22 -13.55 13.86 -5.39
CA GLY A 22 -15.01 13.75 -5.33
C GLY A 22 -15.55 12.83 -4.24
N TRP A 23 -14.71 11.98 -3.63
CA TRP A 23 -15.15 11.04 -2.60
C TRP A 23 -14.09 10.78 -1.51
N PRO A 24 -13.59 11.85 -0.86
CA PRO A 24 -12.46 11.77 0.08
C PRO A 24 -12.79 10.96 1.34
N ASP A 25 -14.06 10.85 1.71
CA ASP A 25 -14.49 10.21 2.96
C ASP A 25 -14.60 8.68 2.86
N VAL A 26 -14.57 8.12 1.64
CA VAL A 26 -14.76 6.68 1.42
C VAL A 26 -13.51 5.98 0.91
N HIS A 27 -12.51 6.70 0.40
CA HIS A 27 -11.25 6.13 -0.07
C HIS A 27 -10.05 6.90 0.46
N LEU A 28 -9.12 6.16 1.08
CA LEU A 28 -7.81 6.69 1.41
C LEU A 28 -6.99 6.85 0.14
N ASN A 29 -6.25 7.96 0.04
CA ASN A 29 -5.14 8.06 -0.88
C ASN A 29 -3.89 7.34 -0.30
N PRO A 30 -2.83 7.12 -1.11
CA PRO A 30 -1.61 6.44 -0.68
C PRO A 30 -0.92 7.07 0.54
N GLU A 31 -0.91 8.40 0.64
CA GLU A 31 -0.31 9.10 1.79
C GLU A 31 -1.07 8.80 3.08
N GLN A 32 -2.40 8.90 3.04
CA GLN A 32 -3.28 8.59 4.16
C GLN A 32 -3.20 7.12 4.56
N ALA A 33 -2.99 6.22 3.60
CA ALA A 33 -2.80 4.80 3.88
C ALA A 33 -1.51 4.54 4.69
N VAL A 34 -0.41 5.24 4.38
CA VAL A 34 0.83 5.17 5.17
C VAL A 34 0.61 5.73 6.57
N GLU A 35 -0.11 6.85 6.71
CA GLU A 35 -0.47 7.40 8.03
C GLU A 35 -1.35 6.45 8.83
N ALA A 36 -2.29 5.76 8.18
CA ALA A 36 -3.12 4.74 8.83
C ALA A 36 -2.27 3.58 9.35
N ASN A 37 -1.26 3.11 8.60
CA ASN A 37 -0.34 2.08 9.09
C ASN A 37 0.42 2.55 10.35
N ILE A 38 0.92 3.79 10.35
CA ILE A 38 1.63 4.38 11.49
C ILE A 38 0.70 4.48 12.70
N ALA A 39 -0.53 4.98 12.51
CA ALA A 39 -1.52 5.08 13.57
C ALA A 39 -1.95 3.71 14.14
N LEU A 40 -1.87 2.65 13.32
CA LEU A 40 -2.07 1.27 13.74
C LEU A 40 -0.84 0.66 14.44
N LYS A 41 0.32 1.34 14.44
CA LYS A 41 1.61 0.79 14.87
C LYS A 41 1.97 -0.50 14.10
N GLY A 42 1.66 -0.53 12.80
CA GLY A 42 1.94 -1.68 11.94
C GLY A 42 3.42 -1.79 11.60
N LYS A 43 4.00 -2.98 11.79
CA LYS A 43 5.41 -3.27 11.50
C LYS A 43 5.68 -3.36 9.99
N VAL A 44 4.79 -4.02 9.25
CA VAL A 44 4.82 -4.15 7.79
C VAL A 44 3.46 -3.79 7.23
N MET A 45 3.44 -2.97 6.18
CA MET A 45 2.23 -2.62 5.45
C MET A 45 2.23 -3.31 4.08
N MET A 46 1.15 -4.00 3.76
CA MET A 46 0.85 -4.50 2.42
C MET A 46 -0.18 -3.58 1.76
N PRO A 47 0.23 -2.74 0.80
CA PRO A 47 -0.70 -1.98 -0.02
C PRO A 47 -1.60 -2.93 -0.81
N ILE A 48 -2.90 -2.67 -0.80
CA ILE A 48 -3.90 -3.43 -1.59
C ILE A 48 -4.76 -2.46 -2.42
N HIS A 49 -5.70 -3.00 -3.20
CA HIS A 49 -6.67 -2.21 -3.96
C HIS A 49 -6.03 -1.29 -5.03
N HIS A 50 -5.04 -1.83 -5.75
CA HIS A 50 -4.40 -1.19 -6.90
C HIS A 50 -4.11 -2.21 -8.00
N SER A 51 -3.70 -1.76 -9.19
CA SER A 51 -3.17 -2.59 -10.29
C SER A 51 -4.06 -3.76 -10.77
N THR A 52 -5.38 -3.70 -10.54
CA THR A 52 -6.33 -4.76 -10.87
C THR A 52 -7.54 -4.26 -11.64
N PHE A 53 -8.23 -3.22 -11.14
CA PHE A 53 -9.41 -2.62 -11.78
C PHE A 53 -9.27 -1.10 -11.94
N ASN A 54 -9.85 -0.56 -13.02
CA ASN A 54 -9.94 0.88 -13.25
C ASN A 54 -11.23 1.43 -12.61
N LEU A 55 -11.12 1.99 -11.41
CA LEU A 55 -12.24 2.47 -10.58
C LEU A 55 -12.13 3.94 -10.16
N ALA A 56 -11.14 4.68 -10.69
CA ALA A 56 -10.96 6.11 -10.46
C ALA A 56 -10.15 6.73 -11.61
N PHE A 57 -9.97 8.05 -11.58
CA PHE A 57 -9.38 8.82 -12.69
C PHE A 57 -7.84 8.90 -12.69
N HIS A 58 -7.18 8.38 -11.65
CA HIS A 58 -5.72 8.33 -11.57
C HIS A 58 -5.15 7.25 -12.50
N ASP A 59 -3.90 7.41 -12.94
CA ASP A 59 -3.23 6.37 -13.70
C ASP A 59 -3.08 5.08 -12.87
N TRP A 60 -3.11 3.93 -13.52
CA TRP A 60 -3.12 2.64 -12.83
C TRP A 60 -1.84 2.38 -12.01
N PHE A 61 -0.70 2.92 -12.45
CA PHE A 61 0.60 2.81 -11.78
C PHE A 61 0.83 3.91 -10.73
N GLU A 62 -0.01 4.94 -10.68
CA GLU A 62 0.16 6.08 -9.77
C GLU A 62 0.07 5.67 -8.28
N PRO A 63 -0.91 4.87 -7.84
CA PRO A 63 -1.00 4.47 -6.44
C PRO A 63 0.25 3.77 -5.90
N PRO A 64 0.78 2.71 -6.54
CA PRO A 64 1.96 2.02 -6.01
C PRO A 64 3.23 2.88 -6.07
N GLU A 65 3.37 3.77 -7.06
CA GLU A 65 4.49 4.74 -7.08
C GLU A 65 4.41 5.75 -5.93
N TRP A 66 3.21 6.27 -5.67
CA TRP A 66 3.00 7.24 -4.61
C TRP A 66 3.21 6.61 -3.22
N VAL A 67 2.69 5.39 -2.97
CA VAL A 67 2.88 4.74 -1.67
C VAL A 67 4.36 4.43 -1.39
N LEU A 68 5.15 4.01 -2.40
CA LEU A 68 6.59 3.79 -2.24
C LEU A 68 7.30 5.05 -1.77
N LYS A 69 6.96 6.20 -2.38
CA LYS A 69 7.55 7.50 -2.04
C LYS A 69 7.20 7.91 -0.60
N GLU A 70 5.94 7.78 -0.19
CA GLU A 70 5.51 8.18 1.15
C GLU A 70 6.03 7.24 2.24
N ALA A 71 6.05 5.93 1.98
CA ALA A 71 6.60 4.96 2.91
C ALA A 71 8.10 5.17 3.14
N LYS A 72 8.86 5.46 2.07
CA LYS A 72 10.29 5.81 2.18
C LYS A 72 10.53 7.06 3.03
N LYS A 73 9.71 8.11 2.85
CA LYS A 73 9.84 9.35 3.66
C LYS A 73 9.57 9.12 5.14
N LYS A 74 8.64 8.22 5.47
CA LYS A 74 8.16 7.98 6.83
C LYS A 74 8.77 6.73 7.47
N SER A 75 9.76 6.11 6.81
CA SER A 75 10.43 4.88 7.25
C SER A 75 9.47 3.73 7.53
N VAL A 76 8.42 3.58 6.71
CA VAL A 76 7.46 2.48 6.78
C VAL A 76 7.91 1.34 5.87
N ARG A 77 8.00 0.12 6.42
CA ARG A 77 8.34 -1.08 5.64
C ARG A 77 7.12 -1.54 4.85
N LEU A 78 7.29 -1.69 3.54
CA LEU A 78 6.26 -2.20 2.64
C LEU A 78 6.54 -3.64 2.23
N MET A 79 5.47 -4.41 2.04
CA MET A 79 5.48 -5.73 1.40
C MET A 79 4.56 -5.68 0.19
N MET A 80 5.13 -5.78 -1.02
CA MET A 80 4.40 -5.64 -2.29
C MET A 80 4.69 -6.83 -3.22
N PRO A 81 4.20 -8.04 -2.89
CA PRO A 81 4.41 -9.22 -3.72
C PRO A 81 3.79 -9.05 -5.10
N ILE A 82 4.31 -9.81 -6.07
CA ILE A 82 3.62 -9.98 -7.36
C ILE A 82 2.29 -10.71 -7.09
N ALA A 83 1.27 -10.42 -7.90
CA ALA A 83 -0.03 -11.08 -7.75
C ALA A 83 0.12 -12.62 -7.79
N GLY A 84 -0.29 -13.28 -6.70
CA GLY A 84 -0.19 -14.73 -6.53
C GLY A 84 1.09 -15.24 -5.86
N GLU A 85 2.08 -14.37 -5.61
CA GLU A 85 3.30 -14.74 -4.90
C GLU A 85 3.04 -14.95 -3.39
N MET A 86 3.66 -15.98 -2.83
CA MET A 86 3.62 -16.27 -1.39
C MET A 86 4.75 -15.52 -0.68
N VAL A 87 4.40 -14.76 0.35
CA VAL A 87 5.36 -13.99 1.16
C VAL A 87 5.05 -14.12 2.65
N VAL A 88 6.10 -14.05 3.46
CA VAL A 88 6.03 -14.01 4.93
C VAL A 88 6.44 -12.59 5.37
N PRO A 89 5.62 -11.85 6.14
CA PRO A 89 5.85 -10.44 6.44
C PRO A 89 7.24 -10.13 7.01
N GLU A 90 7.72 -10.96 7.93
CA GLU A 90 9.00 -10.77 8.63
C GLU A 90 10.19 -10.81 7.65
N THR A 91 10.12 -11.72 6.68
CA THR A 91 11.18 -11.98 5.69
C THR A 91 10.82 -11.45 4.30
N ALA A 92 9.79 -10.63 4.19
CA ALA A 92 9.36 -10.09 2.90
C ALA A 92 10.50 -9.28 2.27
N PRO A 93 10.82 -9.52 0.98
CA PRO A 93 11.84 -8.75 0.29
C PRO A 93 11.40 -7.28 0.16
N GLU A 94 12.37 -6.41 -0.11
CA GLU A 94 12.07 -5.02 -0.46
C GLU A 94 11.19 -4.98 -1.72
N PRO A 95 10.21 -4.06 -1.79
CA PRO A 95 9.35 -3.93 -2.96
C PRO A 95 10.12 -3.76 -4.27
N THR A 96 9.79 -4.59 -5.26
CA THR A 96 10.16 -4.34 -6.65
C THR A 96 9.06 -3.52 -7.33
N ARG A 97 9.40 -2.84 -8.43
CA ARG A 97 8.43 -2.07 -9.24
C ARG A 97 7.83 -2.94 -10.34
N TRP A 98 7.34 -4.13 -9.99
CA TRP A 98 6.85 -5.12 -10.96
C TRP A 98 5.72 -4.59 -11.84
N TRP A 99 4.94 -3.61 -11.38
CA TRP A 99 3.91 -2.95 -12.20
C TRP A 99 4.49 -2.06 -13.31
N MET A 100 5.78 -1.78 -13.31
CA MET A 100 6.43 -1.08 -14.43
C MET A 100 7.07 -2.05 -15.42
N GLU A 101 7.13 -3.34 -15.07
CA GLU A 101 7.69 -4.37 -15.91
C GLU A 101 6.61 -4.80 -16.91
N VAL A 102 6.75 -4.34 -18.15
CA VAL A 102 5.95 -4.85 -19.27
C VAL A 102 6.60 -6.14 -19.72
N ASP A 103 5.85 -7.23 -19.71
CA ASP A 103 6.31 -8.50 -20.26
C ASP A 103 6.73 -8.27 -21.71
N LYS A 104 8.01 -8.50 -22.03
CA LYS A 104 8.58 -8.23 -23.37
C LYS A 104 8.31 -9.38 -24.35
N ASN A 105 7.31 -10.20 -24.07
CA ASN A 105 6.97 -11.36 -24.89
C ASN A 105 6.12 -10.97 -26.10
#